data_AF-A0A951J993-F1
#
_entry.id   AF-A0A951J993-F1
#
_cell.length_a   1.000
_cell.length_b   1.000
_cell.length_c   1.000
_cell.angle_alpha   90.00
_cell.angle_beta   90.00
_cell.angle_gamma   90.00
#
_symmetry.space_group_name_H-M   'P 1'
#
loop_
_entity.id
_entity.type
_entity.pdbx_description
1 polymer ?
#
loop_
_entity_poly.entity_id
_entity_poly.type
_entity_poly.pdbx_seq_one_letter_code
_entity_poly.pdbx_strand_id
1 'polypeptide(L)'
;MEKYDIIPQPPLSEKYTFLVDDISDNQDYGATTDIQKIDYNRSVLGEAFNIEVNLSLLMTEHDGNTFVFDLGYFVVVFEISKTQKEGHMAFYHCLVDISRKELFELFSKRYTVDIALKWIEVYDFILSDLHPDRDNVQLCKPQQS
;
A
#
# COMPACT_ATOMS: atom_id res chain seq x y z
N MET A 1 -13.88 17.03 -10.40
CA MET A 1 -13.58 15.79 -9.67
C MET A 1 -13.70 14.68 -10.68
N GLU A 2 -12.58 14.11 -11.08
CA GLU A 2 -12.60 12.88 -11.87
C GLU A 2 -13.27 11.83 -10.98
N LYS A 3 -14.33 11.23 -11.48
CA LYS A 3 -15.05 10.19 -10.75
C LYS A 3 -14.50 8.88 -11.28
N TYR A 4 -13.58 8.28 -10.54
CA TYR A 4 -13.26 6.87 -10.76
C TYR A 4 -14.55 6.07 -10.60
N ASP A 5 -14.80 5.14 -11.52
CA ASP A 5 -15.90 4.19 -11.35
C ASP A 5 -15.73 3.52 -9.99
N ILE A 6 -16.76 3.63 -9.15
CA ILE A 6 -16.73 3.02 -7.81
C ILE A 6 -16.62 1.52 -8.03
N ILE A 7 -15.43 0.99 -7.81
CA ILE A 7 -15.21 -0.46 -7.92
C ILE A 7 -15.99 -1.12 -6.78
N PRO A 8 -16.84 -2.13 -7.08
CA PRO A 8 -17.52 -2.90 -6.06
C PRO A 8 -16.51 -3.48 -5.06
N GLN A 9 -16.81 -3.35 -3.78
CA GLN A 9 -16.05 -3.94 -2.69
C GLN A 9 -16.83 -5.15 -2.12
N PRO A 10 -16.19 -6.05 -1.35
CA PRO A 10 -16.90 -7.13 -0.69
C PRO A 10 -18.09 -6.59 0.14
N PRO A 11 -19.26 -7.26 0.13
CA PRO A 11 -19.53 -8.58 -0.43
C PRO A 11 -19.93 -8.60 -1.91
N LEU A 12 -19.89 -7.46 -2.61
CA LEU A 12 -20.26 -7.37 -4.04
C LEU A 12 -19.14 -7.83 -4.98
N SER A 13 -17.91 -7.95 -4.46
CA SER A 13 -16.74 -8.52 -5.13
C SER A 13 -16.09 -9.60 -4.24
N GLU A 14 -15.28 -10.47 -4.86
CA GLU A 14 -14.53 -11.51 -4.13
C GLU A 14 -13.35 -10.94 -3.32
N LYS A 15 -12.71 -9.87 -3.82
CA LYS A 15 -11.52 -9.26 -3.23
C LYS A 15 -11.71 -7.77 -3.00
N TYR A 16 -11.04 -7.26 -1.96
CA TYR A 16 -10.86 -5.82 -1.77
C TYR A 16 -10.02 -5.27 -2.90
N THR A 17 -10.51 -4.21 -3.55
CA THR A 17 -9.85 -3.64 -4.73
C THR A 17 -9.22 -2.31 -4.41
N PHE A 18 -7.94 -2.16 -4.74
CA PHE A 18 -7.17 -0.95 -4.54
C PHE A 18 -6.76 -0.34 -5.88
N LEU A 19 -6.83 0.98 -5.98
CA LEU A 19 -6.56 1.72 -7.21
C LEU A 19 -5.09 2.10 -7.29
N VAL A 20 -4.49 1.87 -8.46
CA VAL A 20 -3.10 2.23 -8.78
C VAL A 20 -2.99 3.03 -10.08
N ASP A 21 -1.89 3.78 -10.23
CA ASP A 21 -1.51 4.45 -11.48
C ASP A 21 -0.76 3.48 -12.39
N ASP A 22 0.13 2.69 -11.80
CA ASP A 22 0.96 1.72 -12.48
C ASP A 22 0.88 0.35 -11.81
N ILE A 23 0.94 -0.68 -12.63
CA ILE A 23 0.94 -2.09 -12.21
C ILE A 23 1.89 -2.84 -13.13
N SER A 24 2.69 -3.75 -12.58
CA SER A 24 3.55 -4.63 -13.37
C SER A 24 2.71 -5.64 -14.17
N ASP A 25 3.28 -6.20 -15.23
CA ASP A 25 2.59 -7.21 -16.07
C ASP A 25 2.17 -8.44 -15.26
N ASN A 26 2.96 -8.81 -14.26
CA ASN A 26 2.71 -9.93 -13.36
C ASN A 26 1.81 -9.56 -12.16
N GLN A 27 1.44 -8.28 -12.02
CA GLN A 27 0.68 -7.73 -10.89
C GLN A 27 1.33 -7.96 -9.51
N ASP A 28 2.63 -8.22 -9.49
CA ASP A 28 3.45 -8.35 -8.28
C ASP A 28 3.87 -6.99 -7.69
N TYR A 29 3.65 -5.91 -8.44
CA TYR A 29 3.91 -4.54 -8.02
C TYR A 29 2.84 -3.60 -8.57
N GLY A 30 2.42 -2.65 -7.74
CA GLY A 30 1.66 -1.50 -8.21
C GLY A 30 1.89 -0.27 -7.34
N ALA A 31 1.66 0.91 -7.90
CA ALA A 31 1.84 2.16 -7.18
C ALA A 31 0.90 3.26 -7.68
N THR A 32 0.60 4.21 -6.81
CA THR A 32 -0.14 5.44 -7.12
C THR A 32 0.47 6.64 -6.44
N THR A 33 0.50 7.76 -7.14
CA THR A 33 0.74 9.10 -6.59
C THR A 33 -0.48 10.01 -6.72
N ASP A 34 -1.51 9.58 -7.46
CA ASP A 34 -2.80 10.26 -7.48
C ASP A 34 -3.46 10.26 -6.09
N ILE A 35 -3.63 11.46 -5.53
CA ILE A 35 -4.18 11.64 -4.18
C ILE A 35 -5.64 11.18 -4.06
N GLN A 36 -6.44 11.25 -5.13
CA GLN A 36 -7.83 10.81 -5.12
C GLN A 36 -7.91 9.27 -5.06
N LYS A 37 -6.99 8.57 -5.73
CA LYS A 37 -6.86 7.11 -5.61
C LYS A 37 -6.37 6.70 -4.22
N ILE A 38 -5.41 7.46 -3.67
CA ILE A 38 -4.94 7.26 -2.29
C ILE A 38 -6.10 7.44 -1.30
N ASP A 39 -6.90 8.49 -1.43
CA ASP A 39 -8.06 8.73 -0.56
C ASP A 39 -9.13 7.65 -0.71
N TYR A 40 -9.37 7.15 -1.92
CA TYR A 40 -10.21 5.97 -2.14
C TYR A 40 -9.66 4.75 -1.41
N ASN A 41 -8.38 4.42 -1.60
CA ASN A 41 -7.73 3.26 -0.97
C ASN A 41 -7.81 3.36 0.56
N ARG A 42 -7.57 4.54 1.11
CA ARG A 42 -7.76 4.85 2.54
C ARG A 42 -9.18 4.63 3.02
N SER A 43 -10.18 4.94 2.21
CA SER A 43 -11.59 4.68 2.56
C SER A 43 -11.89 3.18 2.60
N VAL A 44 -11.27 2.38 1.72
CA VAL A 44 -11.39 0.91 1.71
C VAL A 44 -10.72 0.30 2.94
N LEU A 45 -9.59 0.86 3.41
CA LEU A 45 -8.91 0.45 4.64
C LEU A 45 -9.72 0.75 5.92
N GLY A 46 -10.72 1.62 5.82
CA GLY A 46 -11.65 1.91 6.89
C GLY A 46 -11.23 3.05 7.82
N GLU A 47 -12.14 3.42 8.71
CA GLU A 47 -12.02 4.61 9.56
C GLU A 47 -10.88 4.50 10.58
N ALA A 48 -10.65 3.32 11.15
CA ALA A 48 -9.59 3.10 12.14
C ALA A 48 -8.20 3.43 11.57
N PHE A 49 -7.91 2.97 10.34
CA PHE A 49 -6.67 3.29 9.64
C PHE A 49 -6.52 4.81 9.42
N ASN A 50 -7.62 5.47 9.02
CA ASN A 50 -7.60 6.92 8.81
C ASN A 50 -7.33 7.71 10.08
N ILE A 51 -7.86 7.27 11.21
CA ILE A 51 -7.58 7.87 12.51
C ILE A 51 -6.10 7.73 12.86
N GLU A 52 -5.52 6.54 12.68
CA GLU A 52 -4.09 6.29 12.95
C GLU A 52 -3.19 7.19 12.11
N VAL A 53 -3.45 7.28 10.80
CA VAL A 53 -2.71 8.17 9.89
C VAL A 53 -2.81 9.62 10.34
N ASN A 54 -4.03 10.10 10.65
CA ASN A 54 -4.24 11.49 11.05
C ASN A 54 -3.54 11.83 12.38
N LEU A 55 -3.59 10.93 13.37
CA LEU A 55 -2.88 11.11 14.64
C LEU A 55 -1.36 11.14 14.42
N SER A 56 -0.85 10.24 13.60
CA SER A 56 0.57 10.17 13.26
C SER A 56 1.07 11.43 12.54
N LEU A 57 0.28 11.98 11.60
CA LEU A 57 0.58 13.25 10.92
C LEU A 57 0.46 14.48 11.84
N LEU A 58 -0.36 14.42 12.88
CA LEU A 58 -0.44 15.49 13.88
C LEU A 58 0.83 15.53 14.74
N MET A 59 1.37 14.37 15.08
CA MET A 59 2.53 14.22 15.97
C MET A 59 3.88 14.33 15.24
N THR A 60 3.92 14.15 13.91
CA THR A 60 5.19 14.25 13.16
C THR A 60 5.71 15.69 13.13
N GLU A 61 7.01 15.82 13.41
CA GLU A 61 7.77 17.06 13.26
C GLU A 61 8.24 17.29 11.81
N HIS A 62 8.05 16.30 10.93
CA HIS A 62 8.43 16.35 9.52
C HIS A 62 7.26 16.79 8.61
N ASP A 63 7.56 17.04 7.33
CA ASP A 63 6.59 17.44 6.31
C ASP A 63 5.64 16.31 5.85
N GLY A 64 5.78 15.12 6.42
CA GLY A 64 4.96 13.95 6.13
C GLY A 64 5.31 12.77 7.02
N ASN A 65 4.73 11.61 6.68
CA ASN A 65 5.08 10.35 7.31
C ASN A 65 5.04 9.18 6.32
N THR A 66 5.75 8.11 6.65
CA THR A 66 5.79 6.84 5.92
C THR A 66 5.28 5.71 6.79
N PHE A 67 4.32 4.95 6.29
CA PHE A 67 3.73 3.80 6.93
C PHE A 67 4.08 2.54 6.15
N VAL A 68 4.32 1.44 6.85
CA VAL A 68 4.55 0.13 6.27
C VAL A 68 3.65 -0.88 6.96
N PHE A 69 2.79 -1.54 6.20
CA PHE A 69 1.77 -2.47 6.73
C PHE A 69 1.45 -3.55 5.71
N ASP A 70 0.79 -4.64 6.14
CA ASP A 70 0.35 -5.71 5.25
C ASP A 70 -1.09 -5.49 4.73
N LEU A 71 -1.33 -5.91 3.49
CA LEU A 71 -2.65 -6.06 2.89
C LEU A 71 -2.71 -7.36 2.10
N GLY A 72 -3.27 -8.40 2.70
CA GLY A 72 -3.30 -9.74 2.11
C GLY A 72 -1.88 -10.28 1.89
N TYR A 73 -1.48 -10.44 0.63
CA TYR A 73 -0.12 -10.81 0.23
C TYR A 73 0.77 -9.64 -0.16
N PHE A 74 0.32 -8.40 0.02
CA PHE A 74 1.13 -7.22 -0.27
C PHE A 74 1.75 -6.64 0.99
N VAL A 75 3.03 -6.31 0.92
CA VAL A 75 3.65 -5.31 1.79
C VAL A 75 3.36 -3.95 1.17
N VAL A 76 2.73 -3.05 1.92
CA VAL A 76 2.34 -1.73 1.43
C VAL A 76 3.22 -0.68 2.08
N VAL A 77 3.77 0.21 1.26
CA VAL A 77 4.46 1.43 1.70
C VAL A 77 3.59 2.62 1.35
N PHE A 78 3.16 3.36 2.36
CA PHE A 78 2.32 4.54 2.21
C PHE A 78 3.03 5.78 2.74
N GLU A 79 3.36 6.69 1.84
CA GLU A 79 3.97 7.99 2.12
C GLU A 79 2.91 9.07 1.93
N ILE A 80 2.76 9.97 2.89
CA ILE A 80 1.77 11.04 2.82
C ILE A 80 2.32 12.32 3.44
N SER A 81 2.11 13.44 2.75
CA SER A 81 2.49 14.74 3.30
C SER A 81 1.57 15.16 4.44
N LYS A 82 2.05 16.02 5.33
CA LYS A 82 1.30 16.56 6.46
C LYS A 82 0.04 17.31 6.02
N THR A 83 0.08 17.90 4.82
CA THR A 83 -1.08 18.58 4.21
C THR A 83 -2.08 17.64 3.56
N GLN A 84 -1.72 16.35 3.40
CA GLN A 84 -2.49 15.32 2.72
C GLN A 84 -2.86 15.67 1.27
N LYS A 85 -2.06 16.53 0.62
CA LYS A 85 -2.24 16.90 -0.79
C LYS A 85 -1.37 16.11 -1.75
N GLU A 86 -0.35 15.45 -1.21
CA GLU A 86 0.65 14.71 -1.95
C GLU A 86 0.95 13.43 -1.17
N GLY A 87 1.07 12.33 -1.89
CA GLY A 87 1.39 11.04 -1.31
C GLY A 87 1.83 10.05 -2.36
N HIS A 88 2.28 8.89 -1.89
CA HIS A 88 2.67 7.76 -2.70
C HIS A 88 2.26 6.49 -1.96
N MET A 89 1.56 5.59 -2.62
CA MET A 89 1.18 4.29 -2.06
C MET A 89 1.65 3.20 -3.02
N ALA A 90 2.58 2.36 -2.55
CA ALA A 90 3.14 1.26 -3.31
C ALA A 90 2.83 -0.08 -2.66
N PHE A 91 2.53 -1.06 -3.49
CA PHE A 91 2.13 -2.41 -3.13
C PHE A 91 3.18 -3.37 -3.69
N TYR A 92 3.78 -4.18 -2.81
CA TYR A 92 4.81 -5.15 -3.15
C TYR A 92 4.33 -6.53 -2.77
N HIS A 93 4.09 -7.39 -3.76
CA HIS A 93 3.67 -8.76 -3.49
C HIS A 93 4.78 -9.51 -2.73
N CYS A 94 4.42 -10.28 -1.71
CA CYS A 94 5.40 -10.98 -0.86
C CYS A 94 5.96 -12.24 -1.54
N LEU A 95 5.25 -12.80 -2.52
CA LEU A 95 5.73 -13.94 -3.30
C LEU A 95 6.55 -13.46 -4.51
N VAL A 96 7.72 -12.87 -4.24
CA VAL A 96 8.69 -12.47 -5.26
C VAL A 96 9.91 -13.39 -5.21
N ASP A 97 10.48 -13.68 -6.39
CA ASP A 97 11.70 -14.49 -6.51
C ASP A 97 12.95 -13.62 -6.31
N ILE A 98 13.08 -13.03 -5.12
CA ILE A 98 14.19 -12.16 -4.71
C ILE A 98 14.61 -12.54 -3.29
N SER A 99 15.91 -12.62 -3.01
CA SER A 99 16.36 -12.94 -1.66
C SER A 99 16.05 -11.80 -0.68
N ARG A 100 15.82 -12.16 0.59
CA ARG A 100 15.61 -11.19 1.69
C ARG A 100 16.71 -10.13 1.77
N LYS A 101 17.96 -10.51 1.52
CA LYS A 101 19.10 -9.58 1.52
C LYS A 101 19.01 -8.58 0.38
N GLU A 102 18.71 -9.05 -0.84
CA GLU A 102 18.54 -8.18 -2.00
C GLU A 102 17.34 -7.25 -1.83
N LEU A 103 16.22 -7.73 -1.27
CA LEU A 103 15.08 -6.89 -0.91
C LEU A 103 15.49 -5.78 0.05
N PHE A 104 16.16 -6.11 1.15
CA PHE A 104 16.62 -5.09 2.11
C PHE A 104 17.57 -4.06 1.46
N GLU A 105 18.50 -4.50 0.61
CA GLU A 105 19.42 -3.61 -0.11
C GLU A 105 18.69 -2.70 -1.11
N LEU A 106 17.67 -3.21 -1.81
CA LEU A 106 16.84 -2.41 -2.72
C LEU A 106 16.03 -1.36 -1.96
N PHE A 107 15.39 -1.74 -0.85
CA PHE A 107 14.59 -0.81 -0.06
C PHE A 107 15.46 0.24 0.65
N SER A 108 16.63 -0.15 1.16
CA SER A 108 17.57 0.78 1.82
C SER A 108 18.17 1.82 0.87
N LYS A 109 18.08 1.63 -0.45
CA LYS A 109 18.46 2.66 -1.44
C LYS A 109 17.39 3.73 -1.62
N ARG A 110 16.12 3.40 -1.39
CA ARG A 110 14.97 4.28 -1.59
C ARG A 110 14.48 4.91 -0.28
N TYR A 111 14.58 4.16 0.81
CA TYR A 111 14.01 4.51 2.12
C TYR A 111 15.10 4.55 3.19
N THR A 112 14.76 5.14 4.34
CA THR A 112 15.62 5.07 5.52
C THR A 112 15.77 3.62 5.99
N VAL A 113 16.84 3.36 6.73
CA VAL A 113 17.12 2.03 7.29
C VAL A 113 15.95 1.53 8.14
N ASP A 114 15.33 2.40 8.93
CA ASP A 114 14.19 2.04 9.80
C ASP A 114 12.97 1.59 8.99
N ILE A 115 12.66 2.27 7.88
CA ILE A 115 11.56 1.88 7.00
C ILE A 115 11.89 0.58 6.27
N ALA A 116 13.13 0.38 5.82
CA ALA A 116 13.55 -0.87 5.20
C ALA A 116 13.49 -2.05 6.20
N LEU A 117 13.85 -1.84 7.46
CA LEU A 117 13.70 -2.84 8.52
C LEU A 117 12.23 -3.17 8.78
N LYS A 118 11.36 -2.14 8.86
CA LYS A 118 9.92 -2.37 9.06
C LYS A 118 9.30 -3.11 7.87
N TRP A 119 9.73 -2.79 6.66
CA TRP A 119 9.31 -3.51 5.45
C TRP A 119 9.64 -5.00 5.54
N ILE A 120 10.88 -5.34 5.95
CA ILE A 120 11.29 -6.74 6.12
C ILE A 120 10.51 -7.43 7.24
N GLU A 121 10.20 -6.73 8.33
CA GLU A 121 9.37 -7.28 9.42
C GLU A 121 7.97 -7.67 8.92
N VAL A 122 7.32 -6.78 8.16
CA VAL A 122 5.99 -7.03 7.58
C VAL A 122 6.06 -8.16 6.54
N TYR A 123 7.10 -8.17 5.70
CA TYR A 123 7.35 -9.25 4.75
C TYR A 123 7.48 -10.63 5.45
N ASP A 124 8.32 -10.71 6.48
CA ASP A 124 8.54 -11.95 7.25
C ASP A 124 7.24 -12.38 7.95
N PHE A 125 6.43 -11.43 8.45
CA PHE A 125 5.12 -11.70 9.04
C PHE A 125 4.14 -12.34 8.04
N ILE A 126 3.99 -11.77 6.84
CA ILE A 126 3.10 -12.33 5.81
C ILE A 126 3.55 -13.73 5.42
N LEU A 127 4.85 -13.94 5.23
CA LEU A 127 5.39 -15.26 4.87
C LEU A 127 5.16 -16.32 5.96
N SER A 128 5.20 -15.93 7.24
CA SER A 128 4.98 -16.85 8.35
C SER A 128 3.53 -17.33 8.47
N ASP A 129 2.58 -16.61 7.86
CA ASP A 129 1.14 -16.84 7.96
C ASP A 129 0.50 -16.96 6.57
N LEU A 130 1.22 -17.56 5.61
CA LEU A 130 0.69 -17.79 4.26
C LEU A 130 -0.49 -18.76 4.30
N HIS A 131 -1.68 -18.20 4.06
CA HIS A 131 -2.94 -18.92 4.01
C HIS A 131 -3.79 -18.40 2.84
N PRO A 132 -4.50 -19.26 2.09
CA PRO A 132 -5.33 -18.83 0.96
C PRO A 132 -6.31 -17.69 1.28
N ASP A 133 -6.80 -17.61 2.51
CA ASP A 133 -7.72 -16.54 2.94
C ASP A 133 -7.08 -15.14 2.97
N ARG A 134 -5.73 -15.05 2.96
CA ARG A 134 -5.00 -13.79 2.79
C ARG A 134 -4.95 -13.33 1.34
N ASP A 135 -5.27 -14.17 0.36
CA ASP A 135 -5.40 -13.76 -1.04
C ASP A 135 -6.74 -13.04 -1.30
N ASN A 136 -6.96 -11.94 -0.58
CA ASN A 136 -8.22 -11.20 -0.55
C ASN A 136 -8.09 -9.77 -1.09
N VAL A 137 -6.95 -9.42 -1.68
CA VAL A 137 -6.64 -8.09 -2.22
C VAL A 137 -6.31 -8.20 -3.71
N GLN A 138 -6.79 -7.23 -4.49
CA GLN A 138 -6.43 -7.06 -5.90
C GLN A 138 -6.12 -5.60 -6.23
N LEU A 139 -5.18 -5.38 -7.14
CA LEU A 139 -4.82 -4.06 -7.64
C LEU A 139 -5.54 -3.78 -8.96
N CYS A 140 -6.01 -2.55 -9.15
CA CYS A 140 -6.72 -2.13 -10.34
C CYS A 140 -6.11 -0.83 -10.88
N LYS A 141 -5.73 -0.83 -12.15
CA LYS A 141 -5.42 0.38 -12.91
C LYS A 141 -6.69 0.82 -13.63
N PRO A 142 -7.50 1.76 -13.07
CA PRO A 142 -8.78 2.13 -13.66
C PRO A 142 -8.55 2.77 -15.03
N GLN A 143 -9.42 2.44 -15.99
CA GLN A 143 -9.48 3.17 -17.26
C GLN A 143 -10.06 4.55 -16.98
N GLN A 144 -9.43 5.60 -17.52
CA GLN A 144 -9.99 6.96 -17.43
C GLN A 144 -11.29 6.99 -18.24
N SER A 145 -12.41 7.25 -17.56
CA SER A 145 -13.75 7.42 -18.13
C SER A 145 -14.03 8.89 -18.48
#